data_AF-A0A7Z7YM21-F1
#
_entry.id   AF-A0A7Z7YM21-F1
#
_cell.length_a   1.000
_cell.length_b   1.000
_cell.length_c   1.000
_cell.angle_alpha   90.00
_cell.angle_beta   90.00
_cell.angle_gamma   90.00
#
_symmetry.space_group_name_H-M   'P 1'
#
loop_
_entity.id
_entity.type
_entity.pdbx_description
1 polymer ?
#
loop_
_entity_poly.entity_id
_entity_poly.type
_entity_poly.pdbx_seq_one_letter_code
_entity_poly.pdbx_strand_id
1 'polypeptide(L)'
;MKINKFISHKKMRLFFAQEIKAISRWPYDTEGIELSRLPGDVRYNLTPPEAPWHIDVNDDYMEFRRSPFWMVSGEVFMGFILSLLSISFLLVTVSSFFALGYSPHLFFAYVITAFFCIAVLPSAAKIAFLTPHYLPIRFNRKTQKIYVADLKIEGGIFFRKIKLTFREMDWKDVEAWSVSRRFAKNSPYFGLHLVENTSNEISLLKQTRMYATRAPWTNEEWERQRSYIPKIWSYCQHYMAFMPVPDESTKPKPFVFLKNNWLFKWPEEMDARSKSSGDTV
;
A
#
# COMPACT_ATOMS: atom_id res chain seq x y z
N MET A 1 16.06 22.35 26.17
CA MET A 1 16.35 22.53 24.73
C MET A 1 17.16 21.32 24.27
N LYS A 2 16.51 20.22 23.85
CA LYS A 2 17.20 19.02 23.35
C LYS A 2 17.62 19.31 21.91
N ILE A 3 18.92 19.28 21.65
CA ILE A 3 19.48 19.40 20.31
C ILE A 3 18.99 18.17 19.52
N ASN A 4 17.98 18.35 18.67
CA ASN A 4 17.52 17.33 17.72
C ASN A 4 18.68 17.04 16.76
N LYS A 5 19.46 15.98 17.04
CA LYS A 5 20.37 15.41 16.04
C LYS A 5 19.51 14.88 14.90
N PHE A 6 19.38 15.65 13.83
CA PHE A 6 18.74 15.20 12.62
C PHE A 6 19.41 13.92 12.13
N ILE A 7 18.59 12.92 11.78
CA ILE A 7 19.06 11.70 11.15
C ILE A 7 19.72 12.07 9.82
N SER A 8 20.94 11.58 9.57
CA SER A 8 21.66 11.93 8.35
C SER A 8 20.92 11.41 7.11
N HIS A 9 20.97 12.17 6.02
CA HIS A 9 20.31 11.81 4.76
C HIS A 9 20.74 10.42 4.24
N LYS A 10 22.03 10.09 4.37
CA LYS A 10 22.58 8.76 4.05
C LYS A 10 21.92 7.63 4.86
N LYS A 11 21.71 7.86 6.16
CA LYS A 11 21.05 6.90 7.04
C LYS A 11 19.58 6.72 6.69
N MET A 12 18.87 7.80 6.34
CA MET A 12 17.50 7.72 5.83
C MET A 12 17.41 6.98 4.49
N ARG A 13 18.36 7.18 3.57
CA ARG A 13 18.45 6.40 2.31
C ARG A 13 18.55 4.91 2.58
N LEU A 14 19.40 4.51 3.51
CA LEU A 14 19.55 3.10 3.88
C LEU A 14 18.27 2.54 4.51
N PHE A 15 17.63 3.31 5.40
CA PHE A 15 16.35 2.94 6.02
C PHE A 15 15.28 2.66 4.94
N PHE A 16 15.07 3.59 4.00
CA PHE A 16 14.11 3.38 2.92
C PHE A 16 14.49 2.22 2.01
N ALA A 17 15.77 2.02 1.72
CA ALA A 17 16.24 0.87 0.96
C ALA A 17 15.93 -0.46 1.67
N GLN A 18 16.02 -0.52 3.00
CA GLN A 18 15.69 -1.72 3.77
C GLN A 18 14.18 -1.97 3.84
N GLU A 19 13.39 -0.93 4.12
CA GLU A 19 11.95 -1.06 4.34
C GLU A 19 11.15 -1.29 3.05
N ILE A 20 11.59 -0.71 1.93
CA ILE A 20 10.84 -0.76 0.67
C ILE A 20 11.44 -1.85 -0.23
N LYS A 21 10.95 -3.09 -0.10
CA LYS A 21 11.30 -4.22 -0.99
C LYS A 21 11.13 -3.92 -2.49
N ALA A 22 10.28 -2.96 -2.84
CA ALA A 22 10.05 -2.56 -4.22
C ALA A 22 11.21 -1.75 -4.80
N ILE A 23 11.93 -0.99 -3.97
CA ILE A 23 13.05 -0.17 -4.41
C ILE A 23 14.39 -0.85 -4.22
N SER A 24 14.55 -1.86 -3.37
CA SER A 24 15.83 -2.52 -3.15
C SER A 24 15.88 -3.96 -3.67
N ARG A 25 17.08 -4.39 -4.06
CA ARG A 25 17.46 -5.79 -4.22
C ARG A 25 18.54 -6.08 -3.19
N TRP A 26 18.57 -7.28 -2.65
CA TRP A 26 19.66 -7.68 -1.75
C TRP A 26 20.92 -7.96 -2.59
N PRO A 27 22.12 -7.48 -2.21
CA PRO A 27 22.42 -6.63 -1.05
C PRO A 27 21.88 -5.20 -1.19
N TYR A 28 21.38 -4.61 -0.10
CA TYR A 28 20.65 -3.33 -0.10
C TYR A 28 21.50 -2.17 -0.63
N ASP A 29 21.35 -1.91 -1.92
CA ASP A 29 22.02 -0.82 -2.60
C ASP A 29 21.16 0.46 -2.56
N THR A 30 21.82 1.58 -2.24
CA THR A 30 21.24 2.93 -2.15
C THR A 30 21.45 3.76 -3.41
N GLU A 31 22.20 3.26 -4.40
CA GLU A 31 22.46 3.96 -5.65
C GLU A 31 21.18 4.22 -6.44
N GLY A 32 21.05 5.46 -6.93
CA GLY A 32 19.90 5.94 -7.68
C GLY A 32 18.64 6.18 -6.86
N ILE A 33 18.69 6.10 -5.52
CA ILE A 33 17.59 6.51 -4.63
C ILE A 33 17.69 8.02 -4.37
N GLU A 34 16.72 8.77 -4.87
CA GLU A 34 16.55 10.18 -4.54
C GLU A 34 15.54 10.29 -3.41
N LEU A 35 15.90 11.06 -2.38
CA LEU A 35 15.04 11.33 -1.24
C LEU A 35 14.91 12.84 -1.09
N SER A 36 13.67 13.33 -1.06
CA SER A 36 13.37 14.69 -0.66
C SER A 36 12.33 14.70 0.45
N ARG A 37 12.63 15.45 1.51
CA ARG A 37 11.66 15.74 2.57
C ARG A 37 10.70 16.81 2.05
N LEU A 38 9.41 16.58 2.22
CA LEU A 38 8.39 17.57 1.88
C LEU A 38 8.23 18.62 3.00
N PRO A 39 7.69 19.81 2.71
CA PRO A 39 7.52 20.85 3.73
C PRO A 39 6.68 20.34 4.90
N GLY A 40 7.16 20.53 6.14
CA GLY A 40 6.44 20.07 7.34
C GLY A 40 5.25 20.97 7.72
N ASP A 41 5.37 22.27 7.45
CA ASP A 41 4.33 23.25 7.71
C ASP A 41 3.66 23.67 6.40
N VAL A 42 2.34 23.78 6.45
CA VAL A 42 1.48 24.14 5.33
C VAL A 42 1.79 25.52 4.76
N ARG A 43 2.29 26.46 5.58
CA ARG A 43 2.66 27.82 5.15
C ARG A 43 3.78 27.84 4.11
N TYR A 44 4.64 26.82 4.13
CA TYR A 44 5.73 26.68 3.16
C TYR A 44 5.37 25.79 1.97
N ASN A 45 4.19 25.15 2.00
CA ASN A 45 3.73 24.32 0.90
C ASN A 45 2.81 25.11 -0.03
N LEU A 46 3.40 25.74 -1.04
CA LEU A 46 2.67 26.51 -2.06
C LEU A 46 2.00 25.62 -3.12
N THR A 47 2.11 24.30 -2.99
CA THR A 47 1.50 23.37 -3.96
C THR A 47 0.00 23.35 -3.75
N PRO A 48 -0.83 23.50 -4.81
CA PRO A 48 -2.27 23.39 -4.67
C PRO A 48 -2.65 22.00 -4.15
N PRO A 49 -3.51 21.89 -3.13
CA PRO A 49 -3.97 20.62 -2.61
C PRO A 49 -4.79 19.90 -3.68
N GLU A 50 -4.44 18.65 -3.98
CA GLU A 50 -5.19 17.80 -4.91
C GLU A 50 -5.01 16.36 -4.46
N ALA A 51 -6.08 15.59 -4.48
CA ALA A 51 -6.03 14.22 -4.02
C ALA A 51 -6.86 13.32 -4.95
N PRO A 52 -6.20 12.67 -5.93
CA PRO A 52 -6.87 12.06 -7.10
C PRO A 52 -7.57 10.72 -6.81
N TRP A 53 -7.62 10.29 -5.54
CA TRP A 53 -8.11 8.98 -5.13
C TRP A 53 -9.39 9.10 -4.30
N HIS A 54 -10.00 7.97 -3.95
CA HIS A 54 -11.18 7.96 -3.10
C HIS A 54 -10.85 8.49 -1.70
N ILE A 55 -11.50 9.59 -1.31
CA ILE A 55 -11.37 10.19 0.00
C ILE A 55 -12.77 10.43 0.55
N ASP A 56 -13.01 9.95 1.76
CA ASP A 56 -14.18 10.35 2.54
C ASP A 56 -13.71 11.44 3.50
N VAL A 57 -14.14 12.68 3.24
CA VAL A 57 -13.78 13.84 4.05
C VAL A 57 -14.99 14.27 4.86
N ASN A 58 -14.83 14.31 6.17
CA ASN A 58 -15.77 14.90 7.11
C ASN A 58 -15.06 15.94 7.98
N ASP A 59 -15.84 16.63 8.79
CA ASP A 59 -15.32 17.63 9.72
C ASP A 59 -14.49 17.05 10.89
N ASP A 60 -14.60 15.76 11.13
CA ASP A 60 -13.85 15.07 12.20
C ASP A 60 -12.65 14.31 11.63
N TYR A 61 -12.89 13.51 10.59
CA TYR A 61 -11.88 12.67 9.98
C TYR A 61 -11.90 12.68 8.45
N MET A 62 -10.73 12.41 7.88
CA MET A 62 -10.52 12.18 6.46
C MET A 62 -9.98 10.77 6.28
N GLU A 63 -10.64 9.94 5.48
CA GLU A 63 -10.14 8.61 5.12
C GLU A 63 -9.59 8.62 3.70
N PHE A 64 -8.26 8.52 3.59
CA PHE A 64 -7.55 8.41 2.32
C PHE A 64 -7.34 6.94 1.96
N ARG A 65 -7.89 6.50 0.83
CA ARG A 65 -7.65 5.13 0.33
C ARG A 65 -6.44 5.08 -0.57
N ARG A 66 -5.47 4.25 -0.18
CA ARG A 66 -4.20 4.13 -0.88
C ARG A 66 -4.41 3.59 -2.28
N SER A 67 -3.72 4.21 -3.25
CA SER A 67 -3.70 3.82 -4.65
C SER A 67 -3.33 2.33 -4.85
N PRO A 68 -3.84 1.67 -5.91
CA PRO A 68 -3.39 0.35 -6.32
C PRO A 68 -1.89 0.36 -6.50
N PHE A 69 -1.17 -0.23 -5.55
CA PHE A 69 0.16 -0.66 -5.85
C PHE A 69 0.04 -1.73 -6.96
N TRP A 70 0.60 -1.48 -8.15
CA TRP A 70 0.54 -2.40 -9.30
C TRP A 70 1.11 -3.80 -9.02
N MET A 71 1.87 -3.98 -7.94
CA MET A 71 2.28 -5.31 -7.49
C MET A 71 1.09 -6.10 -6.95
N VAL A 72 0.08 -5.44 -6.37
CA VAL A 72 -1.20 -6.03 -6.02
C VAL A 72 -2.01 -6.37 -7.27
N SER A 73 -2.04 -5.52 -8.31
CA SER A 73 -2.71 -5.91 -9.57
C SER A 73 -1.99 -7.07 -10.26
N GLY A 74 -0.65 -7.12 -10.22
CA GLY A 74 0.14 -8.26 -10.70
C GLY A 74 -0.08 -9.54 -9.88
N GLU A 75 -0.05 -9.47 -8.55
CA GLU A 75 -0.30 -10.62 -7.68
C GLU A 75 -1.76 -11.10 -7.75
N VAL A 76 -2.72 -10.19 -7.85
CA VAL A 76 -4.14 -10.50 -8.05
C VAL A 76 -4.37 -11.10 -9.43
N PHE A 77 -3.77 -10.54 -10.48
CA PHE A 77 -3.83 -11.09 -11.84
C PHE A 77 -3.18 -12.47 -11.90
N MET A 78 -1.99 -12.64 -11.34
CA MET A 78 -1.34 -13.94 -11.22
C MET A 78 -2.18 -14.91 -10.41
N GLY A 79 -2.78 -14.47 -9.29
CA GLY A 79 -3.69 -15.29 -8.49
C GLY A 79 -4.92 -15.71 -9.29
N PHE A 80 -5.50 -14.82 -10.09
CA PHE A 80 -6.62 -15.12 -10.98
C PHE A 80 -6.24 -16.14 -12.06
N ILE A 81 -5.12 -15.91 -12.77
CA ILE A 81 -4.62 -16.81 -13.81
C ILE A 81 -4.25 -18.19 -13.24
N LEU A 82 -3.59 -18.25 -12.08
CA LEU A 82 -3.26 -19.51 -11.41
C LEU A 82 -4.50 -20.25 -10.91
N SER A 83 -5.54 -19.52 -10.50
CA SER A 83 -6.83 -20.12 -10.12
C SER A 83 -7.49 -20.75 -11.35
N LEU A 84 -7.54 -20.03 -12.47
CA LEU A 84 -8.07 -20.57 -13.74
C LEU A 84 -7.28 -21.80 -14.20
N LEU A 85 -5.94 -21.74 -14.15
CA LEU A 85 -5.09 -22.87 -14.51
C LEU A 85 -5.37 -24.10 -13.63
N SER A 86 -5.54 -23.90 -12.32
CA SER A 86 -5.86 -24.98 -11.38
C SER A 86 -7.23 -25.61 -11.68
N ILE A 87 -8.23 -24.78 -11.99
CA ILE A 87 -9.56 -25.24 -12.40
C ILE A 87 -9.49 -26.03 -13.71
N SER A 88 -8.70 -25.58 -14.69
CA SER A 88 -8.50 -26.31 -15.95
C SER A 88 -7.90 -27.70 -15.72
N PHE A 89 -6.87 -27.82 -14.87
CA PHE A 89 -6.30 -29.13 -14.50
C PHE A 89 -7.33 -30.05 -13.84
N LEU A 90 -8.16 -29.50 -12.95
CA LEU A 90 -9.24 -30.24 -12.30
C LEU A 90 -10.26 -30.75 -13.34
N LEU A 91 -10.74 -29.88 -14.23
CA LEU A 91 -11.74 -30.23 -15.24
C LEU A 91 -11.24 -31.32 -16.20
N VAL A 92 -10.00 -31.19 -16.69
CA VAL A 92 -9.39 -32.20 -17.58
C VAL A 92 -9.27 -33.53 -16.85
N THR A 93 -8.76 -33.53 -15.63
CA THR A 93 -8.57 -34.74 -14.83
C THR A 93 -9.88 -35.45 -14.51
N VAL A 94 -10.90 -34.71 -14.09
CA VAL A 94 -12.23 -35.26 -13.80
C VAL A 94 -12.87 -35.83 -15.08
N SER A 95 -12.76 -35.12 -16.20
CA SER A 95 -13.30 -35.58 -17.48
C SER A 95 -12.62 -36.86 -17.96
N SER A 96 -11.29 -36.94 -17.86
CA SER A 96 -10.53 -38.15 -18.20
C SER A 96 -10.89 -39.33 -17.31
N PHE A 97 -11.09 -39.09 -16.01
CA PHE A 97 -11.50 -40.14 -15.06
C PHE A 97 -12.90 -40.70 -15.39
N PHE A 98 -13.87 -39.85 -15.73
CA PHE A 98 -15.21 -40.31 -16.11
C PHE A 98 -15.23 -40.99 -17.49
N ALA A 99 -14.38 -40.58 -18.43
CA ALA A 99 -14.34 -41.16 -19.77
C ALA A 99 -13.60 -42.51 -19.84
N LEU A 100 -12.49 -42.65 -19.12
CA LEU A 100 -11.56 -43.80 -19.24
C LEU A 100 -11.45 -44.64 -17.96
N GLY A 101 -12.05 -44.19 -16.85
CA GLY A 101 -11.81 -44.78 -15.54
C GLY A 101 -10.42 -44.44 -14.98
N TYR A 102 -10.05 -45.12 -13.89
CA TYR A 102 -8.71 -44.99 -13.31
C TYR A 102 -7.67 -45.65 -14.23
N SER A 103 -6.68 -44.86 -14.68
CA SER A 103 -5.54 -45.35 -15.44
C SER A 103 -4.23 -45.10 -14.70
N PRO A 104 -3.41 -46.14 -14.41
CA PRO A 104 -2.10 -45.97 -13.78
C PRO A 104 -1.15 -45.07 -14.58
N HIS A 105 -1.30 -45.02 -15.91
CA HIS A 105 -0.49 -44.17 -16.78
C HIS A 105 -0.75 -42.67 -16.55
N LEU A 106 -1.91 -42.31 -15.98
CA LEU A 106 -2.29 -40.93 -15.64
C LEU A 106 -1.98 -40.55 -14.19
N PHE A 107 -1.38 -41.45 -13.41
CA PHE A 107 -1.09 -41.23 -12.00
C PHE A 107 -0.36 -39.90 -11.73
N PHE A 108 0.67 -39.59 -12.53
CA PHE A 108 1.42 -38.35 -12.39
C PHE A 108 0.56 -37.09 -12.65
N ALA A 109 -0.36 -37.16 -13.62
CA ALA A 109 -1.29 -36.07 -13.89
C ALA A 109 -2.28 -35.85 -12.73
N TYR A 110 -2.71 -36.94 -12.07
CA TYR A 110 -3.55 -36.86 -10.87
C TYR A 110 -2.81 -36.20 -9.70
N VAL A 111 -1.53 -36.54 -9.49
CA VAL A 111 -0.70 -35.92 -8.44
C VAL A 111 -0.48 -34.43 -8.70
N ILE A 112 -0.19 -34.03 -9.94
CA ILE A 112 -0.09 -32.62 -10.32
C ILE A 112 -1.41 -31.90 -10.04
N THR A 113 -2.53 -32.46 -10.48
CA THR A 113 -3.84 -31.85 -10.28
C THR A 113 -4.17 -31.71 -8.80
N ALA A 114 -3.87 -32.72 -7.98
CA ALA A 114 -4.02 -32.65 -6.53
C ALA A 114 -3.18 -31.52 -5.92
N PHE A 115 -1.92 -31.36 -6.34
CA PHE A 115 -1.07 -30.25 -5.90
C PHE A 115 -1.67 -28.88 -6.27
N PHE A 116 -2.14 -28.71 -7.50
CA PHE A 116 -2.77 -27.47 -7.92
C PHE A 116 -4.07 -27.19 -7.14
N CYS A 117 -4.88 -28.21 -6.86
CA CYS A 117 -6.14 -28.03 -6.14
C CYS A 117 -5.96 -27.79 -4.64
N ILE A 118 -4.99 -28.44 -4.00
CA ILE A 118 -4.80 -28.37 -2.54
C ILE A 118 -3.88 -27.20 -2.16
N ALA A 119 -2.82 -26.93 -2.92
CA ALA A 119 -1.82 -25.93 -2.56
C ALA A 119 -2.02 -24.61 -3.35
N VAL A 120 -2.12 -24.70 -4.68
CA VAL A 120 -2.09 -23.50 -5.54
C VAL A 120 -3.41 -22.75 -5.52
N LEU A 121 -4.53 -23.44 -5.78
CA LEU A 121 -5.85 -22.83 -5.91
C LEU A 121 -6.27 -22.07 -4.63
N PRO A 122 -6.22 -22.65 -3.41
CA PRO A 122 -6.67 -21.93 -2.21
C PRO A 122 -5.81 -20.69 -1.94
N SER A 123 -4.51 -20.79 -2.19
CA SER A 123 -3.55 -19.71 -1.99
C SER A 123 -3.71 -18.58 -2.99
N ALA A 124 -3.86 -18.94 -4.27
CA ALA A 124 -4.09 -18.00 -5.36
C ALA A 124 -5.43 -17.27 -5.19
N ALA A 125 -6.49 -18.01 -4.85
CA ALA A 125 -7.80 -17.45 -4.58
C ALA A 125 -7.79 -16.53 -3.34
N LYS A 126 -7.09 -16.93 -2.27
CA LYS A 126 -6.94 -16.09 -1.07
C LYS A 126 -6.28 -14.74 -1.38
N ILE A 127 -5.23 -14.73 -2.20
CA ILE A 127 -4.53 -13.50 -2.60
C ILE A 127 -5.41 -12.64 -3.52
N ALA A 128 -6.02 -13.27 -4.53
CA ALA A 128 -6.81 -12.56 -5.53
C ALA A 128 -8.11 -11.97 -4.94
N PHE A 129 -8.83 -12.74 -4.12
CA PHE A 129 -10.20 -12.42 -3.70
C PHE A 129 -10.35 -12.10 -2.21
N LEU A 130 -9.56 -12.73 -1.33
CA LEU A 130 -9.74 -12.63 0.13
C LEU A 130 -8.77 -11.68 0.81
N THR A 131 -7.89 -11.05 0.04
CA THR A 131 -6.94 -10.08 0.59
C THR A 131 -7.52 -8.68 0.43
N PRO A 132 -7.69 -7.92 1.53
CA PRO A 132 -8.12 -6.54 1.43
C PRO A 132 -6.99 -5.75 0.78
N HIS A 133 -7.29 -5.23 -0.40
CA HIS A 133 -6.41 -4.33 -1.13
C HIS A 133 -6.73 -2.88 -0.73
N TYR A 134 -5.90 -1.90 -1.07
CA TYR A 134 -6.25 -0.48 -0.88
C TYR A 134 -6.55 -0.06 0.56
N LEU A 135 -5.79 -0.59 1.53
CA LEU A 135 -6.03 -0.31 2.94
C LEU A 135 -6.00 1.21 3.23
N PRO A 136 -6.98 1.74 3.97
CA PRO A 136 -7.10 3.17 4.22
C PRO A 136 -6.07 3.70 5.22
N ILE A 137 -5.80 4.99 5.11
CA ILE A 137 -5.18 5.81 6.15
C ILE A 137 -6.21 6.85 6.57
N ARG A 138 -6.49 6.96 7.86
CA ARG A 138 -7.44 7.93 8.40
C ARG A 138 -6.69 9.01 9.15
N PHE A 139 -6.99 10.26 8.83
CA PHE A 139 -6.49 11.44 9.50
C PHE A 139 -7.63 12.01 10.33
N ASN A 140 -7.40 12.31 11.59
CA ASN A 140 -8.36 13.02 12.42
C ASN A 140 -7.76 14.38 12.76
N ARG A 141 -8.39 15.45 12.24
CA ARG A 141 -7.90 16.81 12.43
C ARG A 141 -8.18 17.34 13.84
N LYS A 142 -9.19 16.82 14.56
CA LYS A 142 -9.48 17.22 15.94
C LYS A 142 -8.51 16.62 16.93
N THR A 143 -8.24 15.32 16.83
CA THR A 143 -7.30 14.63 17.72
C THR A 143 -5.84 14.79 17.29
N GLN A 144 -5.58 15.35 16.09
CA GLN A 144 -4.24 15.49 15.49
C GLN A 144 -3.49 14.15 15.37
N LYS A 145 -4.22 13.09 15.01
CA LYS A 145 -3.70 11.72 14.92
C LYS A 145 -3.95 11.09 13.55
N ILE A 146 -3.08 10.17 13.18
CA ILE A 146 -3.14 9.40 11.94
C ILE A 146 -3.28 7.92 12.30
N TYR A 147 -4.30 7.28 11.75
CA TYR A 147 -4.56 5.86 11.92
C TYR A 147 -4.24 5.15 10.62
N VAL A 148 -3.43 4.10 10.71
CA VAL A 148 -2.93 3.36 9.56
C VAL A 148 -3.29 1.90 9.69
N ALA A 149 -3.93 1.37 8.66
CA ALA A 149 -4.10 -0.06 8.47
C ALA A 149 -3.08 -0.56 7.45
N ASP A 150 -2.20 -1.49 7.83
CA ASP A 150 -1.22 -2.12 6.94
C ASP A 150 -1.41 -3.63 6.85
N LEU A 151 -0.93 -4.19 5.74
CA LEU A 151 -0.97 -5.62 5.47
C LEU A 151 0.44 -6.20 5.60
N LYS A 152 0.64 -7.13 6.53
CA LYS A 152 1.84 -7.97 6.58
C LYS A 152 1.53 -9.33 5.96
N ILE A 153 2.31 -9.68 4.93
CA ILE A 153 2.24 -10.98 4.28
C ILE A 153 3.50 -11.75 4.69
N GLU A 154 3.30 -12.86 5.39
CA GLU A 154 4.36 -13.71 5.93
C GLU A 154 4.24 -15.15 5.40
N GLY A 155 5.35 -15.89 5.37
CA GLY A 155 5.38 -17.29 4.96
C GLY A 155 5.75 -17.54 3.50
N GLY A 156 5.77 -18.82 3.13
CA GLY A 156 6.13 -19.29 1.79
C GLY A 156 5.07 -18.97 0.74
N ILE A 157 5.45 -19.04 -0.53
CA ILE A 157 4.61 -18.64 -1.69
C ILE A 157 3.24 -19.33 -1.70
N PHE A 158 3.17 -20.58 -1.24
CA PHE A 158 1.95 -21.40 -1.20
C PHE A 158 1.20 -21.40 0.14
N PHE A 159 1.72 -20.77 1.20
CA PHE A 159 1.06 -20.74 2.51
C PHE A 159 1.21 -19.37 3.16
N ARG A 160 0.92 -18.32 2.37
CA ARG A 160 1.01 -16.94 2.82
C ARG A 160 0.00 -16.68 3.94
N LYS A 161 0.51 -16.34 5.12
CA LYS A 161 -0.25 -15.78 6.24
C LYS A 161 -0.40 -14.28 6.00
N ILE A 162 -1.63 -13.80 6.09
CA ILE A 162 -1.98 -12.40 5.86
C ILE A 162 -2.44 -11.86 7.20
N LYS A 163 -1.75 -10.84 7.70
CA LYS A 163 -2.04 -10.20 8.98
C LYS A 163 -2.27 -8.72 8.77
N LEU A 164 -3.44 -8.23 9.16
CA LEU A 164 -3.71 -6.81 9.26
C LEU A 164 -3.04 -6.26 10.52
N THR A 165 -2.31 -5.17 10.37
CA THR A 165 -1.67 -4.45 11.46
C THR A 165 -2.19 -3.03 11.50
N PHE A 166 -2.62 -2.59 12.68
CA PHE A 166 -3.16 -1.27 12.89
C PHE A 166 -2.20 -0.45 13.74
N ARG A 167 -1.98 0.80 13.36
CA ARG A 167 -1.03 1.70 14.02
C ARG A 167 -1.63 3.10 14.12
N GLU A 168 -1.23 3.79 15.17
CA GLU A 168 -1.56 5.18 15.44
C GLU A 168 -0.25 5.99 15.42
N MET A 169 -0.29 7.18 14.83
CA MET A 169 0.82 8.12 14.80
C MET A 169 0.33 9.51 15.17
N ASP A 170 1.16 10.25 15.90
CA ASP A 170 0.89 11.66 16.21
C ASP A 170 1.31 12.55 15.05
N TRP A 171 0.42 13.44 14.59
CA TRP A 171 0.67 14.30 13.43
C TRP A 171 1.94 15.16 13.57
N LYS A 172 2.22 15.65 14.78
CA LYS A 172 3.39 16.48 15.11
C LYS A 172 4.73 15.79 14.82
N ASP A 173 4.77 14.47 14.91
CA ASP A 173 5.99 13.66 14.79
C ASP A 173 6.09 13.02 13.40
N VAL A 174 5.13 13.29 12.51
CA VAL A 174 5.08 12.71 11.17
C VAL A 174 5.76 13.61 10.15
N GLU A 175 6.73 13.04 9.46
CA GLU A 175 7.42 13.66 8.34
C GLU A 175 7.03 12.99 7.03
N ALA A 176 6.75 13.79 6.01
CA ALA A 176 6.49 13.30 4.67
C ALA A 176 7.76 13.29 3.81
N TRP A 177 8.01 12.14 3.18
CA TRP A 177 9.17 11.90 2.34
C TRP A 177 8.73 11.47 0.95
N SER A 178 9.26 12.16 -0.06
CA SER A 178 9.21 11.76 -1.45
C SER A 178 10.41 10.87 -1.74
N VAL A 179 10.14 9.65 -2.18
CA VAL A 179 11.14 8.64 -2.51
C VAL A 179 11.06 8.37 -4.00
N SER A 180 12.17 8.56 -4.72
CA SER A 180 12.31 8.14 -6.11
C SER A 180 13.43 7.12 -6.27
N ARG A 181 13.27 6.18 -7.20
CA ARG A 181 14.39 5.37 -7.71
C ARG A 181 14.22 5.13 -9.19
N ARG A 182 15.20 5.51 -10.01
CA ARG A 182 15.24 5.12 -11.43
C ARG A 182 15.88 3.74 -11.56
N PHE A 183 15.16 2.82 -12.21
CA PHE A 183 15.71 1.51 -12.57
C PHE A 183 16.20 1.53 -14.01
N ALA A 184 17.21 0.71 -14.34
CA ALA A 184 17.81 0.61 -15.67
C ALA A 184 16.82 0.31 -16.82
N LYS A 185 15.61 -0.19 -16.53
CA LYS A 185 14.57 -0.52 -17.52
C LYS A 185 13.28 0.31 -17.33
N ASN A 186 13.39 1.64 -17.46
CA ASN A 186 12.26 2.59 -17.64
C ASN A 186 11.07 2.46 -16.67
N SER A 187 11.28 1.91 -15.48
CA SER A 187 10.23 1.68 -14.49
C SER A 187 10.59 2.33 -13.16
N PRO A 188 10.77 3.67 -13.11
CA PRO A 188 11.05 4.34 -11.86
C PRO A 188 10.00 4.06 -10.79
N TYR A 189 10.45 4.04 -9.55
CA TYR A 189 9.57 4.09 -8.40
C TYR A 189 9.43 5.55 -7.98
N PHE A 190 8.20 5.97 -7.69
CA PHE A 190 7.93 7.20 -6.95
C PHE A 190 6.95 6.88 -5.82
N GLY A 191 7.18 7.42 -4.62
CA GLY A 191 6.27 7.22 -3.52
C GLY A 191 6.29 8.34 -2.49
N LEU A 192 5.12 8.60 -1.93
CA LEU A 192 4.91 9.40 -0.73
C LEU A 192 4.89 8.46 0.48
N HIS A 193 5.86 8.66 1.37
CA HIS A 193 6.01 7.90 2.60
C HIS A 193 5.88 8.81 3.81
N LEU A 194 5.06 8.40 4.77
CA LEU A 194 4.95 9.02 6.08
C LEU A 194 5.89 8.29 7.03
N VAL A 195 6.73 9.05 7.73
CA VAL A 195 7.69 8.54 8.71
C VAL A 195 7.39 9.20 10.04
N GLU A 196 7.02 8.40 11.03
CA GLU A 196 6.92 8.84 12.42
C GLU A 196 8.33 8.87 13.03
N ASN A 197 8.76 10.05 13.47
CA ASN A 197 10.06 10.29 14.07
C ASN A 197 9.90 10.87 15.49
N THR A 198 9.80 9.99 16.49
CA THR A 198 9.63 10.37 17.89
C THR A 198 10.93 10.59 18.65
N SER A 199 11.99 9.85 18.31
CA SER A 199 13.23 9.77 19.10
C SER A 199 14.50 10.12 18.34
N ASN A 200 14.42 10.45 17.04
CA ASN A 200 15.56 10.61 16.14
C ASN A 200 16.48 9.37 16.06
N GLU A 201 15.97 8.20 16.44
CA GLU A 201 16.65 6.91 16.29
C GLU A 201 16.04 6.11 15.14
N ILE A 202 16.91 5.65 14.22
CA ILE A 202 16.48 4.96 12.99
C ILE A 202 15.75 3.65 13.29
N SER A 203 16.19 2.93 14.31
CA SER A 203 15.58 1.67 14.75
C SER A 203 14.13 1.83 15.21
N LEU A 204 13.75 3.03 15.61
CA LEU A 204 12.42 3.35 16.11
C LEU A 204 11.53 4.04 15.07
N LEU A 205 12.08 4.39 13.91
CA LEU A 205 11.31 4.98 12.82
C LEU A 205 10.25 4.01 12.34
N LYS A 206 9.02 4.49 12.27
CA LYS A 206 7.92 3.74 11.65
C LYS A 206 7.57 4.39 10.34
N GLN A 207 7.57 3.59 9.28
CA GLN A 207 7.23 4.03 7.94
C GLN A 207 5.86 3.49 7.53
N THR A 208 5.09 4.34 6.88
CA THR A 208 3.85 3.98 6.19
C THR A 208 3.87 4.57 4.79
N ARG A 209 3.49 3.75 3.81
CA ARG A 209 3.34 4.21 2.43
C ARG A 209 1.93 4.77 2.26
N MET A 210 1.82 6.00 1.80
CA MET A 210 0.54 6.63 1.49
C MET A 210 0.21 6.51 0.00
N TYR A 211 1.19 6.81 -0.85
CA TYR A 211 1.04 6.70 -2.31
C TYR A 211 2.32 6.14 -2.90
N ALA A 212 2.23 5.27 -3.90
CA ALA A 212 3.38 4.86 -4.69
C ALA A 212 2.95 4.39 -6.07
N THR A 213 3.79 4.67 -7.07
CA THR A 213 3.64 4.21 -8.44
C THR A 213 4.90 3.50 -8.92
N ARG A 214 4.68 2.42 -9.67
CA ARG A 214 5.73 1.62 -10.33
C ARG A 214 5.07 0.87 -11.48
N ALA A 215 5.00 1.50 -12.65
CA ALA A 215 4.55 0.85 -13.88
C ALA A 215 5.34 1.43 -15.06
N PRO A 216 5.46 0.77 -16.21
CA PRO A 216 6.13 1.35 -17.37
C PRO A 216 5.24 2.44 -17.98
N TRP A 217 5.29 3.65 -17.42
CA TRP A 217 4.53 4.79 -17.94
C TRP A 217 5.30 5.51 -19.07
N THR A 218 4.56 6.29 -19.86
CA THR A 218 5.17 7.31 -20.72
C THR A 218 5.80 8.41 -19.86
N ASN A 219 6.75 9.17 -20.40
CA ASN A 219 7.42 10.26 -19.66
C ASN A 219 6.43 11.32 -19.13
N GLU A 220 5.36 11.61 -19.87
CA GLU A 220 4.32 12.55 -19.45
C GLU A 220 3.55 12.04 -18.23
N GLU A 221 3.12 10.78 -18.27
CA GLU A 221 2.40 10.17 -17.15
C GLU A 221 3.32 10.00 -15.93
N TRP A 222 4.64 9.83 -16.12
CA TRP A 222 5.61 9.88 -15.03
C TRP A 222 5.64 11.22 -14.30
N GLU A 223 5.76 12.32 -15.04
CA GLU A 223 5.75 13.66 -14.44
C GLU A 223 4.41 13.93 -13.75
N ARG A 224 3.31 13.49 -14.34
CA ARG A 224 1.99 13.58 -13.72
C ARG A 224 1.93 12.83 -12.39
N GLN A 225 2.34 11.57 -12.35
CA GLN A 225 2.31 10.76 -11.13
C GLN A 225 3.27 11.31 -10.05
N ARG A 226 4.43 11.83 -10.44
CA ARG A 226 5.34 12.53 -9.53
C ARG A 226 4.70 13.79 -8.95
N SER A 227 3.98 14.56 -9.78
CA SER A 227 3.32 15.80 -9.34
C SER A 227 2.25 15.57 -8.27
N TYR A 228 1.66 14.37 -8.21
CA TYR A 228 0.67 14.04 -7.17
C TYR A 228 1.27 13.95 -5.77
N ILE A 229 2.55 13.60 -5.62
CA ILE A 229 3.19 13.46 -4.30
C ILE A 229 3.07 14.75 -3.46
N PRO A 230 3.57 15.92 -3.92
CA PRO A 230 3.46 17.15 -3.15
C PRO A 230 2.01 17.65 -3.03
N LYS A 231 1.15 17.39 -4.02
CA LYS A 231 -0.27 17.78 -4.00
C LYS A 231 -1.09 17.00 -2.96
N ILE A 232 -0.89 15.68 -2.88
CA ILE A 232 -1.54 14.81 -1.88
C ILE A 232 -1.08 15.21 -0.48
N TRP A 233 0.22 15.48 -0.32
CA TRP A 233 0.75 15.95 0.96
C TRP A 233 0.16 17.32 1.35
N SER A 234 0.10 18.27 0.40
CA SER A 234 -0.55 19.56 0.61
C SER A 234 -2.00 19.39 1.06
N TYR A 235 -2.76 18.51 0.43
CA TYR A 235 -4.13 18.20 0.83
C TYR A 235 -4.24 17.74 2.28
N CYS A 236 -3.36 16.83 2.71
CA CYS A 236 -3.34 16.35 4.09
C CYS A 236 -2.99 17.46 5.09
N GLN A 237 -2.02 18.31 4.74
CA GLN A 237 -1.65 19.44 5.59
C GLN A 237 -2.78 20.44 5.75
N HIS A 238 -3.46 20.80 4.65
CA HIS A 238 -4.62 21.70 4.70
C HIS A 238 -5.72 21.12 5.59
N TYR A 239 -6.04 19.84 5.39
CA TYR A 239 -7.02 19.14 6.20
C TYR A 239 -6.68 19.17 7.70
N MET A 240 -5.45 18.80 8.06
CA MET A 240 -4.99 18.74 9.45
C MET A 240 -4.84 20.13 10.08
N ALA A 241 -4.65 21.17 9.28
CA ALA A 241 -4.58 22.56 9.72
C ALA A 241 -5.94 23.26 9.79
N PHE A 242 -7.06 22.52 9.69
CA PHE A 242 -8.42 23.08 9.65
C PHE A 242 -8.66 24.08 8.51
N MET A 243 -7.89 23.96 7.42
CA MET A 243 -8.08 24.78 6.23
C MET A 243 -9.03 24.11 5.25
N PRO A 244 -9.71 24.89 4.39
CA PRO A 244 -10.55 24.33 3.34
C PRO A 244 -9.73 23.45 2.41
N VAL A 245 -10.27 22.28 2.09
CA VAL A 245 -9.72 21.36 1.11
C VAL A 245 -10.69 21.24 -0.08
N PRO A 246 -10.19 21.06 -1.31
CA PRO A 246 -11.05 20.84 -2.46
C PRO A 246 -11.93 19.60 -2.26
N ASP A 247 -13.20 19.72 -2.62
CA ASP A 247 -14.09 18.57 -2.71
C ASP A 247 -13.78 17.78 -3.99
N GLU A 248 -13.11 16.66 -3.80
CA GLU A 248 -12.70 15.74 -4.87
C GLU A 248 -13.74 14.61 -5.10
N SER A 249 -14.87 14.63 -4.38
CA SER A 249 -15.89 13.58 -4.44
C SER A 249 -16.52 13.42 -5.84
N THR A 250 -16.53 14.51 -6.61
CA THR A 250 -17.16 14.62 -7.95
C THR A 250 -16.23 14.25 -9.11
N LYS A 251 -14.92 14.08 -8.88
CA LYS A 251 -13.98 13.74 -9.97
C LYS A 251 -14.05 12.25 -10.32
N PRO A 252 -13.85 11.89 -11.61
CA PRO A 252 -13.83 10.50 -12.04
C PRO A 252 -12.70 9.76 -11.32
N LYS A 253 -13.09 8.77 -10.52
CA LYS A 253 -12.16 7.99 -9.72
C LYS A 253 -11.48 6.93 -10.60
N PRO A 254 -10.17 6.75 -10.49
CA PRO A 254 -9.44 5.71 -11.23
C PRO A 254 -10.03 4.32 -10.98
N PHE A 255 -10.15 3.55 -12.06
CA PHE A 255 -10.81 2.25 -12.07
C PHE A 255 -10.07 1.24 -11.20
N VAL A 256 -10.80 0.59 -10.28
CA VAL A 256 -10.29 -0.46 -9.41
C VAL A 256 -10.96 -1.77 -9.81
N PHE A 257 -10.19 -2.67 -10.42
CA PHE A 257 -10.66 -3.95 -10.98
C PHE A 257 -11.36 -4.85 -9.95
N LEU A 258 -10.89 -4.85 -8.70
CA LEU A 258 -11.48 -5.60 -7.59
C LEU A 258 -11.51 -4.73 -6.34
N LYS A 259 -12.70 -4.21 -5.99
CA LYS A 259 -12.94 -3.54 -4.70
C LYS A 259 -13.13 -4.59 -3.60
N ASN A 260 -12.11 -5.40 -3.28
CA ASN A 260 -12.17 -6.34 -2.14
C ASN A 260 -12.13 -5.63 -0.76
N ASN A 261 -12.52 -4.36 -0.72
CA ASN A 261 -12.55 -3.52 0.47
C ASN A 261 -13.67 -3.89 1.44
N TRP A 262 -14.67 -4.67 1.01
CA TRP A 262 -15.74 -5.15 1.88
C TRP A 262 -15.23 -6.10 2.99
N LEU A 263 -14.06 -6.70 2.77
CA LEU A 263 -13.38 -7.55 3.77
C LEU A 263 -12.64 -6.74 4.84
N PHE A 264 -12.36 -5.47 4.56
CA PHE A 264 -11.66 -4.62 5.51
C PHE A 264 -12.66 -3.97 6.48
N LYS A 265 -12.41 -4.13 7.77
CA LYS A 265 -13.07 -3.37 8.83
C LYS A 265 -12.01 -2.85 9.80
N TRP A 266 -12.17 -1.61 10.22
CA TRP A 266 -11.40 -1.07 11.33
C TRP A 266 -11.77 -1.84 12.61
N PRO A 267 -10.82 -2.09 13.53
CA PRO A 267 -11.14 -2.59 14.86
C PRO A 267 -12.07 -1.62 15.57
N GLU A 268 -13.09 -2.11 16.26
CA GLU A 268 -14.18 -1.29 16.82
C GLU A 268 -13.68 -0.11 17.65
N GLU A 269 -12.74 -0.36 18.57
CA GLU A 269 -12.15 0.69 19.40
C GLU A 269 -11.41 1.76 18.57
N MET A 270 -10.66 1.32 17.55
CA MET A 270 -9.92 2.25 16.70
C MET A 270 -10.85 3.02 15.76
N ASP A 271 -11.92 2.38 15.27
CA ASP A 271 -12.94 3.05 14.46
C ASP A 271 -13.63 4.15 15.27
N ALA A 272 -13.99 3.87 16.53
CA ALA A 272 -14.56 4.86 17.44
C ALA A 272 -13.59 6.01 17.73
N ARG A 273 -12.34 5.71 18.13
CA ARG A 273 -11.34 6.75 18.43
C ARG A 273 -11.00 7.61 17.22
N SER A 274 -10.85 7.00 16.05
CA SER A 274 -10.46 7.72 14.85
C SER A 274 -11.55 8.58 14.24
N LYS A 275 -12.82 8.32 14.57
CA LYS A 275 -13.98 9.17 14.24
C LYS A 275 -14.38 10.11 15.37
N SER A 276 -13.73 10.03 16.54
CA SER A 276 -14.10 10.84 17.69
C SER A 276 -13.89 12.33 17.43
N SER A 277 -14.76 13.16 17.98
CA SER A 277 -14.70 14.62 17.91
C SER A 277 -13.67 15.23 18.86
N GLY A 278 -12.89 14.42 19.58
CA GLY A 278 -11.89 14.88 20.56
C GLY A 278 -12.39 14.97 22.01
N ASP A 279 -13.68 14.78 22.29
CA ASP A 279 -14.24 14.98 23.65
C ASP A 279 -14.28 13.71 24.53
N THR A 280 -13.30 12.82 24.40
CA THR A 280 -13.16 11.68 25.33
C THR A 280 -11.73 11.54 25.82
N VAL A 281 -11.39 12.40 26.78
CA VAL A 281 -10.72 12.18 28.08
C VAL A 281 -9.94 13.44 28.45
#